data_AF-C5KEM5-F1
#
_entry.id   AF-C5KEM5-F1
#
_cell.length_a   1.000
_cell.length_b   1.000
_cell.length_c   1.000
_cell.angle_alpha   90.00
_cell.angle_beta   90.00
_cell.angle_gamma   90.00
#
_symmetry.space_group_name_H-M   'P 1'
#
loop_
_entity.id
_entity.type
_entity.pdbx_description
1 polymer ?
#
loop_
_entity_poly.entity_id
_entity_poly.type
_entity_poly.pdbx_seq_one_letter_code
_entity_poly.pdbx_strand_id
1 'polypeptide(L)'
;MMGNGRLFKGFNDADVWVLERRSRVRKSIMAHEEWLEEYISSFRDLEDVLAIDVEAELEAYGRGEEVLTAEEVKRVVSEKLRRREEVLVRIPGRSVRCGMFKIEFGDIARDLAARLFEVAEGILRIEAERLEERMNSEVLPKFERFKERLECKIPDIETVSEISEFLTHLPVEVGKVQKEIEECVEMYEALETFGTVYELDENALHERWKMYGRPREIMSLATKLSEKLVVYREKFLKKQMSGQEAFEKVIESLEEEVAAFSAHDELSEVEKVSALLEDLQGRLENAVSEAKVFNSRETLFNRDATDYSKLGKICR
;
A
#
# COMPACT_ATOMS: atom_id res chain seq x y z
N MET A 1 9.48 -41.54 -68.24
CA MET A 1 8.47 -41.11 -69.22
C MET A 1 7.75 -39.90 -68.64
N MET A 2 8.17 -38.70 -69.00
CA MET A 2 7.56 -37.44 -68.52
C MET A 2 6.42 -37.08 -69.46
N GLY A 3 5.23 -36.85 -68.90
CA GLY A 3 4.05 -36.45 -69.65
C GLY A 3 4.25 -35.05 -70.26
N ASN A 4 4.34 -34.97 -71.58
CA ASN A 4 4.20 -33.73 -72.33
C ASN A 4 2.74 -33.26 -72.20
N GLY A 5 2.44 -32.54 -71.12
CA GLY A 5 1.16 -31.88 -70.94
C GLY A 5 1.01 -30.75 -71.95
N ARG A 6 0.26 -30.98 -73.02
CA ARG A 6 -0.10 -29.91 -73.98
C ARG A 6 -0.84 -28.81 -73.22
N LEU A 7 -0.25 -27.64 -73.13
CA LEU A 7 -0.88 -26.48 -72.49
C LEU A 7 -2.07 -25.97 -73.32
N PHE A 8 -2.01 -26.01 -74.67
CA PHE A 8 -3.12 -25.77 -75.61
C PHE A 8 -2.82 -26.39 -77.00
N LYS A 9 -3.82 -26.45 -77.88
CA LYS A 9 -3.75 -27.09 -79.21
C LYS A 9 -2.67 -26.43 -80.11
N GLY A 10 -1.49 -27.04 -80.16
CA GLY A 10 -0.37 -26.61 -81.03
C GLY A 10 0.93 -26.23 -80.32
N PHE A 11 0.98 -26.26 -78.99
CA PHE A 11 2.15 -25.84 -78.21
C PHE A 11 2.72 -27.00 -77.40
N ASN A 12 4.04 -27.11 -77.36
CA ASN A 12 4.77 -28.08 -76.54
C ASN A 12 5.72 -27.33 -75.57
N ASP A 13 5.84 -27.79 -74.33
CA ASP A 13 6.71 -27.19 -73.31
C ASP A 13 8.21 -27.21 -73.71
N ALA A 14 8.57 -28.05 -74.67
CA ALA A 14 9.92 -28.15 -75.23
C ALA A 14 10.18 -27.21 -76.41
N ASP A 15 9.20 -26.40 -76.84
CA ASP A 15 9.39 -25.47 -77.95
C ASP A 15 10.45 -24.42 -77.57
N VAL A 16 11.45 -24.23 -78.45
CA VAL A 16 12.63 -23.36 -78.18
C VAL A 16 12.22 -21.95 -77.74
N TRP A 17 11.23 -21.37 -78.41
CA TRP A 17 10.73 -20.02 -78.08
C TRP A 17 10.05 -19.97 -76.70
N VAL A 18 9.40 -21.05 -76.24
CA VAL A 18 8.79 -21.16 -74.90
C VAL A 18 9.90 -21.22 -73.85
N LEU A 19 10.93 -22.02 -74.08
CA LEU A 19 12.09 -22.15 -73.19
C LEU A 19 12.86 -20.82 -73.08
N GLU A 20 13.07 -20.11 -74.19
CA GLU A 20 13.68 -18.77 -74.20
C GLU A 20 12.86 -17.75 -73.41
N ARG A 21 11.53 -17.73 -73.59
CA ARG A 21 10.64 -16.84 -72.84
C ARG A 21 10.63 -17.15 -71.34
N ARG A 22 10.59 -18.44 -70.96
CA ARG A 22 10.71 -18.88 -69.56
C ARG A 22 12.06 -18.47 -68.97
N SER A 23 13.16 -18.67 -69.71
CA SER A 23 14.50 -18.24 -69.29
C SER A 23 14.56 -16.74 -69.06
N ARG A 24 13.94 -15.94 -69.95
CA ARG A 24 13.90 -14.48 -69.83
C ARG A 24 13.09 -14.02 -68.61
N VAL A 25 11.93 -14.62 -68.34
CA VAL A 25 11.14 -14.31 -67.14
C VAL A 25 11.91 -14.69 -65.89
N ARG A 26 12.54 -15.86 -65.85
CA ARG A 26 13.36 -16.30 -64.71
C ARG A 26 14.52 -15.36 -64.44
N LYS A 27 15.28 -14.97 -65.47
CA LYS A 27 16.37 -13.99 -65.35
C LYS A 27 15.86 -12.65 -64.84
N SER A 28 14.68 -12.22 -65.30
CA SER A 28 14.05 -10.99 -64.82
C SER A 28 13.71 -11.08 -63.33
N ILE A 29 13.09 -12.19 -62.88
CA ILE A 29 12.76 -12.39 -61.46
C ILE A 29 14.03 -12.38 -60.60
N MET A 30 15.06 -13.15 -60.98
CA MET A 30 16.32 -13.21 -60.23
C MET A 30 17.03 -11.85 -60.16
N ALA A 31 17.01 -11.06 -61.24
CA ALA A 31 17.61 -9.72 -61.23
C ALA A 31 16.89 -8.73 -60.29
N HIS A 32 15.62 -8.99 -59.93
CA HIS A 32 14.87 -8.15 -58.99
C HIS A 32 14.99 -8.64 -57.53
N GLU A 33 15.57 -9.82 -57.30
CA GLU A 33 15.78 -10.40 -55.97
C GLU A 33 16.73 -9.52 -55.14
N GLU A 34 17.80 -9.01 -55.75
CA GLU A 34 18.77 -8.10 -55.10
C GLU A 34 18.08 -6.83 -54.55
N TRP A 35 17.09 -6.27 -55.25
CA TRP A 35 16.34 -5.10 -54.77
C TRP A 35 15.41 -5.42 -53.60
N LEU A 36 14.89 -6.65 -53.53
CA LEU A 36 14.10 -7.11 -52.39
C LEU A 36 15.00 -7.32 -51.16
N GLU A 37 16.18 -7.89 -51.35
CA GLU A 37 17.19 -8.07 -50.29
C GLU A 37 17.67 -6.73 -49.73
N GLU A 38 17.92 -5.73 -50.58
CA GLU A 38 18.27 -4.37 -50.16
C GLU A 38 17.15 -3.74 -49.33
N TYR A 39 15.89 -3.94 -49.73
CA TYR A 39 14.73 -3.43 -49.00
C TYR A 39 14.57 -4.10 -47.63
N ILE A 40 14.74 -5.43 -47.54
CA ILE A 40 14.79 -6.14 -46.26
C ILE A 40 15.94 -5.62 -45.40
N SER A 41 17.12 -5.42 -46.00
CA SER A 41 18.28 -4.94 -45.28
C SER A 41 18.09 -3.53 -44.70
N SER A 42 17.22 -2.72 -45.31
CA SER A 42 16.91 -1.37 -44.83
C SER A 42 16.09 -1.33 -43.53
N PHE A 43 15.54 -2.48 -43.12
CA PHE A 43 14.75 -2.65 -41.89
C PHE A 43 15.44 -3.52 -40.82
N ARG A 44 16.73 -3.87 -41.00
CA ARG A 44 17.46 -4.64 -39.97
C ARG A 44 17.50 -3.93 -38.62
N ASP A 45 17.44 -2.60 -38.64
CA ASP A 45 17.34 -1.75 -37.45
C ASP A 45 16.02 -1.92 -36.68
N LEU A 46 15.04 -2.67 -37.21
CA LEU A 46 13.75 -2.98 -36.59
C LEU A 46 13.62 -4.46 -36.20
N GLU A 47 14.68 -5.26 -36.34
CA GLU A 47 14.69 -6.67 -35.92
C GLU A 47 14.42 -6.82 -34.41
N ASP A 48 14.84 -5.83 -33.61
CA ASP A 48 14.51 -5.72 -32.19
C ASP A 48 13.00 -5.68 -31.95
N VAL A 49 12.28 -4.87 -32.73
CA VAL A 49 10.82 -4.73 -32.62
C VAL A 49 10.09 -5.98 -33.11
N LEU A 50 10.60 -6.61 -34.17
CA LEU A 50 10.05 -7.86 -34.67
C LEU A 50 10.17 -9.01 -33.66
N ALA A 51 11.26 -9.01 -32.88
CA ALA A 51 11.52 -9.99 -31.83
C ALA A 51 10.70 -9.77 -30.55
N ILE A 52 9.96 -8.67 -30.44
CA ILE A 52 9.11 -8.40 -29.28
C ILE A 52 7.99 -9.45 -29.22
N ASP A 53 8.01 -10.18 -28.11
CA ASP A 53 6.91 -10.99 -27.60
C ASP A 53 6.26 -10.23 -26.46
N VAL A 54 5.04 -9.74 -26.71
CA VAL A 54 4.30 -8.87 -25.78
C VAL A 54 4.06 -9.58 -24.45
N GLU A 55 3.65 -10.85 -24.48
CA GLU A 55 3.32 -11.62 -23.28
C GLU A 55 4.59 -11.87 -22.46
N ALA A 56 5.66 -12.33 -23.10
CA ALA A 56 6.92 -12.61 -22.42
C ALA A 56 7.55 -11.34 -21.80
N GLU A 57 7.46 -10.19 -22.49
CA GLU A 57 8.00 -8.92 -21.99
C GLU A 57 7.20 -8.40 -20.79
N LEU A 58 5.86 -8.44 -20.86
CA LEU A 58 4.99 -8.04 -19.75
C LEU A 58 5.13 -8.96 -18.54
N GLU A 59 5.27 -10.27 -18.75
CA GLU A 59 5.55 -11.20 -17.66
C GLU A 59 6.91 -10.95 -17.00
N ALA A 60 7.94 -10.67 -17.80
CA ALA A 60 9.27 -10.35 -17.28
C ALA A 60 9.24 -9.06 -16.45
N TYR A 61 8.53 -8.05 -16.94
CA TYR A 61 8.29 -6.81 -16.21
C TYR A 61 7.51 -7.04 -14.91
N GLY A 62 6.41 -7.79 -14.97
CA GLY A 62 5.56 -8.10 -13.81
C GLY A 62 6.25 -8.95 -12.73
N ARG A 63 7.19 -9.81 -13.10
CA ARG A 63 8.04 -10.57 -12.17
C ARG A 63 9.16 -9.74 -11.54
N GLY A 64 9.50 -8.59 -12.13
CA GLY A 64 10.49 -7.69 -11.56
C GLY A 64 10.01 -7.22 -10.18
N GLU A 65 10.72 -7.60 -9.13
CA GLU A 65 10.47 -7.13 -7.75
C GLU A 65 10.96 -5.68 -7.52
N GLU A 66 11.63 -5.10 -8.52
CA GLU A 66 12.14 -3.74 -8.45
C GLU A 66 10.98 -2.74 -8.55
N VAL A 67 10.73 -2.02 -7.45
CA VAL A 67 9.77 -0.93 -7.41
C VAL A 67 10.35 0.24 -8.21
N LEU A 68 9.81 0.45 -9.41
CA LEU A 68 10.23 1.56 -10.26
C LEU A 68 9.69 2.87 -9.72
N THR A 69 10.49 3.93 -9.85
CA THR A 69 10.04 5.29 -9.57
C THR A 69 9.11 5.81 -10.66
N ALA A 70 8.29 6.81 -10.34
CA ALA A 70 7.39 7.46 -11.29
C ALA A 70 8.11 7.95 -12.56
N GLU A 71 9.35 8.44 -12.43
CA GLU A 71 10.17 8.91 -13.55
C GLU A 71 10.69 7.76 -14.42
N GLU A 72 11.04 6.62 -13.81
CA GLU A 72 11.46 5.44 -14.56
C GLU A 72 10.33 4.83 -15.37
N VAL A 73 9.12 4.76 -14.80
CA VAL A 73 7.91 4.32 -15.53
C VAL A 73 7.66 5.25 -16.71
N LYS A 74 7.71 6.58 -16.50
CA LYS A 74 7.58 7.56 -17.60
C LYS A 74 8.61 7.34 -18.69
N ARG A 75 9.86 7.09 -18.33
CA ARG A 75 10.96 6.88 -19.28
C ARG A 75 10.72 5.63 -20.13
N VAL A 76 10.41 4.50 -19.49
CA VAL A 76 10.21 3.20 -20.18
C VAL A 76 9.03 3.27 -21.14
N VAL A 77 7.88 3.81 -20.68
CA VAL A 77 6.68 3.95 -21.51
C VAL A 77 6.93 4.90 -22.67
N SER A 78 7.55 6.05 -22.41
CA SER A 78 7.90 7.04 -23.46
C SER A 78 8.86 6.46 -24.50
N GLU A 79 9.80 5.60 -24.10
CA GLU A 79 10.71 4.93 -25.02
C GLU A 79 9.95 3.98 -25.97
N LYS A 80 9.01 3.18 -25.46
CA LYS A 80 8.17 2.29 -26.27
C LYS A 80 7.28 3.08 -27.24
N LEU A 81 6.66 4.18 -26.78
CA LEU A 81 5.83 5.03 -27.63
C LEU A 81 6.64 5.79 -28.69
N ARG A 82 7.85 6.26 -28.35
CA ARG A 82 8.77 6.86 -29.33
C ARG A 82 9.17 5.85 -30.39
N ARG A 83 9.53 4.62 -29.97
CA ARG A 83 9.90 3.54 -30.90
C ARG A 83 8.74 3.16 -31.81
N ARG A 84 7.51 3.21 -31.32
CA ARG A 84 6.29 3.00 -32.12
C ARG A 84 6.17 4.04 -33.24
N GLU A 85 6.41 5.31 -32.94
CA GLU A 85 6.38 6.38 -33.96
C GLU A 85 7.49 6.19 -35.00
N GLU A 86 8.69 5.78 -34.58
CA GLU A 86 9.78 5.47 -35.50
C GLU A 86 9.40 4.36 -36.49
N VAL A 87 8.74 3.29 -36.03
CA VAL A 87 8.26 2.21 -36.90
C VAL A 87 7.27 2.74 -37.94
N LEU A 88 6.32 3.59 -37.54
CA LEU A 88 5.31 4.16 -38.43
C LEU A 88 5.90 5.14 -39.46
N VAL A 89 6.99 5.83 -39.12
CA VAL A 89 7.71 6.73 -40.03
C VAL A 89 8.62 5.95 -40.98
N ARG A 90 9.31 4.90 -40.49
CA ARG A 90 10.30 4.14 -41.26
C ARG A 90 9.67 3.17 -42.24
N ILE A 91 8.59 2.48 -41.84
CA ILE A 91 7.89 1.52 -42.69
C ILE A 91 6.78 2.25 -43.46
N PRO A 92 6.76 2.21 -44.80
CA PRO A 92 5.71 2.87 -45.56
C PRO A 92 4.31 2.34 -45.19
N GLY A 93 3.39 3.20 -44.78
CA GLY A 93 1.99 2.80 -44.52
C GLY A 93 1.18 2.43 -45.78
N ARG A 94 1.82 2.33 -46.95
CA ARG A 94 1.20 2.06 -48.25
C ARG A 94 2.00 1.04 -49.04
N SER A 95 1.38 0.47 -50.07
CA SER A 95 2.13 -0.37 -51.00
C SER A 95 3.22 0.39 -51.73
N VAL A 96 4.38 -0.25 -51.86
CA VAL A 96 5.50 0.24 -52.66
C VAL A 96 5.74 -0.73 -53.80
N ARG A 97 6.04 -0.18 -54.98
CA ARG A 97 6.39 -0.97 -56.15
C ARG A 97 7.91 -1.17 -56.18
N CYS A 98 8.37 -2.40 -56.02
CA CYS A 98 9.76 -2.79 -56.18
C CYS A 98 9.92 -3.55 -57.50
N GLY A 99 10.24 -2.82 -58.56
CA GLY A 99 10.28 -3.31 -59.94
C GLY A 99 9.00 -4.04 -60.37
N MET A 100 9.05 -5.37 -60.49
CA MET A 100 7.89 -6.19 -60.88
C MET A 100 6.95 -6.56 -59.72
N PHE A 101 7.38 -6.31 -58.47
CA PHE A 101 6.64 -6.65 -57.27
C PHE A 101 5.89 -5.45 -56.71
N LYS A 102 4.71 -5.71 -56.14
CA LYS A 102 3.98 -4.77 -55.29
C LYS A 102 4.04 -5.32 -53.88
N ILE A 103 4.70 -4.60 -52.98
CA ILE A 103 4.86 -5.02 -51.59
C ILE A 103 3.90 -4.19 -50.74
N GLU A 104 3.08 -4.86 -49.93
CA GLU A 104 2.15 -4.24 -48.98
C GLU A 104 2.83 -4.19 -47.61
N PHE A 105 3.05 -2.98 -47.10
CA PHE A 105 3.71 -2.76 -45.80
C PHE A 105 2.75 -2.34 -44.69
N GLY A 106 1.52 -1.97 -45.05
CA GLY A 106 0.56 -1.40 -44.11
C GLY A 106 0.17 -2.35 -42.97
N ASP A 107 0.13 -3.65 -43.22
CA ASP A 107 -0.19 -4.64 -42.18
C ASP A 107 0.99 -4.84 -41.22
N ILE A 108 2.21 -4.94 -41.75
CA ILE A 108 3.44 -5.12 -40.96
C ILE A 108 3.70 -3.89 -40.07
N ALA A 109 3.60 -2.69 -40.64
CA ALA A 109 3.79 -1.46 -39.88
C ALA A 109 2.79 -1.34 -38.73
N ARG A 110 1.52 -1.69 -38.97
CA ARG A 110 0.47 -1.68 -37.95
C ARG A 110 0.69 -2.75 -36.88
N ASP A 111 1.07 -3.96 -37.26
CA ASP A 111 1.35 -5.06 -36.31
C ASP A 111 2.51 -4.71 -35.37
N LEU A 112 3.64 -4.26 -35.92
CA LEU A 112 4.81 -3.89 -35.11
C LEU A 112 4.53 -2.69 -34.21
N ALA A 113 3.82 -1.68 -34.72
CA ALA A 113 3.40 -0.52 -33.92
C ALA A 113 2.39 -0.91 -32.83
N ALA A 114 1.50 -1.88 -33.10
CA ALA A 114 0.54 -2.41 -32.13
C ALA A 114 1.26 -3.14 -30.99
N ARG A 115 2.23 -4.01 -31.27
CA ARG A 115 3.01 -4.69 -30.22
C ARG A 115 3.69 -3.72 -29.25
N LEU A 116 4.32 -2.66 -29.75
CA LEU A 116 4.95 -1.64 -28.92
C LEU A 116 3.91 -0.86 -28.08
N PHE A 117 2.73 -0.61 -28.64
CA PHE A 117 1.64 0.02 -27.92
C PHE A 117 1.10 -0.89 -26.82
N GLU A 118 0.85 -2.17 -27.11
CA GLU A 118 0.35 -3.17 -26.16
C GLU A 118 1.32 -3.39 -25.00
N VAL A 119 2.65 -3.37 -25.26
CA VAL A 119 3.65 -3.41 -24.18
C VAL A 119 3.57 -2.15 -23.32
N ALA A 120 3.46 -0.96 -23.92
CA ALA A 120 3.36 0.30 -23.18
C ALA A 120 2.08 0.36 -22.32
N GLU A 121 0.94 -0.01 -22.89
CA GLU A 121 -0.34 -0.11 -22.18
C GLU A 121 -0.31 -1.16 -21.07
N GLY A 122 0.27 -2.34 -21.35
CA GLY A 122 0.42 -3.41 -20.37
C GLY A 122 1.30 -3.03 -19.18
N ILE A 123 2.40 -2.29 -19.41
CA ILE A 123 3.24 -1.73 -18.35
C ILE A 123 2.43 -0.78 -17.47
N LEU A 124 1.71 0.17 -18.07
CA LEU A 124 0.87 1.12 -17.33
C LEU A 124 -0.18 0.42 -16.49
N ARG A 125 -0.81 -0.63 -17.03
CA ARG A 125 -1.78 -1.46 -16.30
C ARG A 125 -1.16 -2.18 -15.11
N ILE A 126 0.00 -2.83 -15.30
CA ILE A 126 0.70 -3.53 -14.21
C ILE A 126 1.07 -2.56 -13.09
N GLU A 127 1.57 -1.37 -13.43
CA GLU A 127 1.93 -0.36 -12.43
C GLU A 127 0.69 0.22 -11.72
N ALA A 128 -0.43 0.39 -12.43
CA ALA A 128 -1.69 0.80 -11.81
C ALA A 128 -2.20 -0.25 -10.80
N GLU A 129 -2.16 -1.54 -11.16
CA GLU A 129 -2.55 -2.65 -10.28
C GLU A 129 -1.65 -2.72 -9.04
N ARG A 130 -0.32 -2.61 -9.23
CA ARG A 130 0.66 -2.58 -8.12
C ARG A 130 0.44 -1.40 -7.17
N LEU A 131 0.14 -0.22 -7.73
CA LEU A 131 -0.12 0.98 -6.94
C LEU A 131 -1.39 0.84 -6.08
N GLU A 132 -2.45 0.28 -6.66
CA GLU A 132 -3.69 -0.02 -5.94
C GLU A 132 -3.44 -1.04 -4.82
N GLU A 133 -2.70 -2.12 -5.10
CA GLU A 133 -2.35 -3.12 -4.11
C GLU A 133 -1.53 -2.52 -2.96
N ARG A 134 -0.50 -1.71 -3.26
CA ARG A 134 0.33 -1.01 -2.25
C ARG A 134 -0.52 -0.12 -1.35
N MET A 135 -1.44 0.66 -1.92
CA MET A 135 -2.33 1.53 -1.14
C MET A 135 -3.25 0.73 -0.21
N ASN A 136 -3.85 -0.34 -0.72
CA ASN A 136 -4.83 -1.12 0.03
C ASN A 136 -4.19 -2.03 1.09
N SER A 137 -3.04 -2.63 0.80
CA SER A 137 -2.40 -3.61 1.67
C SER A 137 -1.41 -3.00 2.67
N GLU A 138 -0.77 -1.87 2.33
CA GLU A 138 0.27 -1.27 3.17
C GLU A 138 -0.16 0.05 3.78
N VAL A 139 -0.67 0.99 2.98
CA VAL A 139 -0.90 2.38 3.42
C VAL A 139 -2.20 2.51 4.22
N LEU A 140 -3.32 2.02 3.69
CA LEU A 140 -4.64 2.14 4.32
C LEU A 140 -4.69 1.48 5.72
N PRO A 141 -4.14 0.27 5.93
CA PRO A 141 -4.17 -0.36 7.25
C PRO A 141 -3.40 0.42 8.31
N LYS A 142 -2.35 1.18 7.93
CA LYS A 142 -1.63 2.06 8.87
C LYS A 142 -2.54 3.18 9.39
N PHE A 143 -3.37 3.76 8.51
CA PHE A 143 -4.35 4.78 8.90
C PHE A 143 -5.47 4.23 9.77
N GLU A 144 -6.01 3.07 9.44
CA GLU A 144 -7.06 2.45 10.27
C GLU A 144 -6.53 2.13 11.67
N ARG A 145 -5.27 1.67 11.81
CA ARG A 145 -4.64 1.50 13.12
C ARG A 145 -4.53 2.80 13.91
N PHE A 146 -4.16 3.92 13.26
CA PHE A 146 -4.14 5.23 13.94
C PHE A 146 -5.54 5.61 14.40
N LYS A 147 -6.55 5.43 13.54
CA LYS A 147 -7.94 5.78 13.83
C LYS A 147 -8.50 4.95 14.99
N GLU A 148 -8.32 3.63 14.98
CA GLU A 148 -8.73 2.73 16.06
C GLU A 148 -8.13 3.15 17.41
N ARG A 149 -6.85 3.53 17.42
CA ARG A 149 -6.18 4.01 18.63
C ARG A 149 -6.71 5.37 19.10
N LEU A 150 -7.14 6.23 18.19
CA LEU A 150 -7.72 7.55 18.51
C LEU A 150 -9.18 7.47 19.00
N GLU A 151 -9.90 6.42 18.63
CA GLU A 151 -11.31 6.19 19.00
C GLU A 151 -11.47 5.31 20.25
N CYS A 152 -10.38 5.03 20.97
CA CYS A 152 -10.40 4.15 22.14
C CYS A 152 -11.17 4.73 23.33
N LYS A 153 -11.70 3.85 24.18
CA LYS A 153 -12.33 4.23 25.45
C LYS A 153 -11.27 4.67 26.46
N ILE A 154 -11.65 5.62 27.33
CA ILE A 154 -10.78 6.16 28.38
C ILE A 154 -11.42 5.84 29.75
N PRO A 155 -11.15 4.66 30.33
CA PRO A 155 -11.75 4.23 31.60
C PRO A 155 -11.09 4.86 32.84
N ASP A 156 -9.79 5.17 32.76
CA ASP A 156 -8.95 5.55 33.90
C ASP A 156 -7.82 6.52 33.51
N ILE A 157 -7.00 6.91 34.51
CA ILE A 157 -5.93 7.91 34.37
C ILE A 157 -4.66 7.31 33.74
N GLU A 158 -4.45 6.01 33.93
CA GLU A 158 -3.40 5.22 33.30
C GLU A 158 -3.56 5.29 31.78
N THR A 159 -4.77 5.01 31.29
CA THR A 159 -5.13 5.11 29.86
C THR A 159 -4.95 6.53 29.33
N VAL A 160 -5.29 7.57 30.11
CA VAL A 160 -5.04 8.98 29.71
C VAL A 160 -3.55 9.24 29.50
N SER A 161 -2.70 8.70 30.36
CA SER A 161 -1.25 8.88 30.29
C SER A 161 -0.66 8.16 29.07
N GLU A 162 -1.07 6.91 28.84
CA GLU A 162 -0.67 6.13 27.65
C GLU A 162 -1.07 6.80 26.33
N ILE A 163 -2.31 7.31 26.23
CA ILE A 163 -2.77 8.01 25.01
C ILE A 163 -2.01 9.34 24.83
N SER A 164 -1.69 10.04 25.93
CA SER A 164 -0.93 11.31 25.85
C SER A 164 0.48 11.10 25.29
N GLU A 165 1.15 10.02 25.70
CA GLU A 165 2.45 9.62 25.14
C GLU A 165 2.32 9.27 23.65
N PHE A 166 1.31 8.46 23.30
CA PHE A 166 1.02 8.13 21.90
C PHE A 166 0.79 9.38 21.03
N LEU A 167 -0.02 10.34 21.50
CA LEU A 167 -0.29 11.59 20.77
C LEU A 167 0.96 12.45 20.56
N THR A 168 1.97 12.31 21.43
CA THR A 168 3.25 13.02 21.29
C THR A 168 4.07 12.46 20.12
N HIS A 169 4.02 11.14 19.92
CA HIS A 169 4.75 10.45 18.84
C HIS A 169 3.97 10.38 17.51
N LEU A 170 2.64 10.45 17.57
CA LEU A 170 1.75 10.33 16.41
C LEU A 170 2.11 11.23 15.21
N PRO A 171 2.46 12.53 15.37
CA PRO A 171 2.80 13.37 14.22
C PRO A 171 3.99 12.84 13.41
N VAL A 172 4.97 12.22 14.08
CA VAL A 172 6.15 11.64 13.41
C VAL A 172 5.76 10.40 12.62
N GLU A 173 4.94 9.53 13.21
CA GLU A 173 4.46 8.31 12.54
C GLU A 173 3.53 8.64 11.36
N VAL A 174 2.61 9.60 11.52
CA VAL A 174 1.76 10.09 10.42
C VAL A 174 2.61 10.72 9.32
N GLY A 175 3.65 11.47 9.66
CA GLY A 175 4.57 12.06 8.68
C GLY A 175 5.34 11.03 7.85
N LYS A 176 5.68 9.86 8.42
CA LYS A 176 6.29 8.76 7.66
C LYS A 176 5.31 8.20 6.62
N VAL A 177 4.07 7.91 7.03
CA VAL A 177 3.03 7.39 6.13
C VAL A 177 2.62 8.43 5.08
N GLN A 178 2.66 9.72 5.43
CA GLN A 178 2.40 10.79 4.48
C GLN A 178 3.41 10.81 3.32
N LYS A 179 4.70 10.55 3.59
CA LYS A 179 5.70 10.43 2.52
C LYS A 179 5.41 9.27 1.58
N GLU A 180 4.98 8.13 2.11
CA GLU A 180 4.56 6.99 1.28
C GLU A 180 3.35 7.36 0.39
N ILE A 181 2.41 8.16 0.91
CA ILE A 181 1.30 8.68 0.08
C ILE A 181 1.82 9.61 -1.01
N GLU A 182 2.76 10.50 -0.70
CA GLU A 182 3.34 11.44 -1.67
C GLU A 182 3.99 10.67 -2.84
N GLU A 183 4.75 9.61 -2.56
CA GLU A 183 5.31 8.72 -3.60
C GLU A 183 4.22 8.04 -4.45
N CYS A 184 3.13 7.56 -3.82
CA CYS A 184 2.01 6.98 -4.54
C CYS A 184 1.28 8.02 -5.42
N VAL A 185 1.15 9.26 -4.95
CA VAL A 185 0.54 10.36 -5.71
C VAL A 185 1.40 10.70 -6.93
N GLU A 186 2.72 10.78 -6.78
CA GLU A 186 3.65 10.97 -7.91
C GLU A 186 3.51 9.86 -8.97
N MET A 187 3.31 8.62 -8.55
CA MET A 187 3.05 7.50 -9.47
C MET A 187 1.71 7.66 -10.20
N TYR A 188 0.64 8.06 -9.51
CA TYR A 188 -0.64 8.35 -10.19
C TYR A 188 -0.50 9.47 -11.23
N GLU A 189 0.23 10.54 -10.90
CA GLU A 189 0.48 11.63 -11.87
C GLU A 189 1.27 11.13 -13.09
N ALA A 190 2.20 10.19 -12.88
CA ALA A 190 2.90 9.53 -13.97
C ALA A 190 1.96 8.71 -14.86
N LEU A 191 1.06 7.94 -14.29
CA LEU A 191 0.05 7.17 -15.02
C LEU A 191 -0.91 8.11 -15.78
N GLU A 192 -1.41 9.18 -15.13
CA GLU A 192 -2.30 10.18 -15.75
C GLU A 192 -1.65 10.88 -16.95
N THR A 193 -0.32 11.05 -16.95
CA THR A 193 0.43 11.63 -18.09
C THR A 193 0.20 10.82 -19.38
N PHE A 194 -0.07 9.51 -19.26
CA PHE A 194 -0.35 8.61 -20.38
C PHE A 194 -1.83 8.26 -20.51
N GLY A 195 -2.74 9.12 -20.05
CA GLY A 195 -4.20 8.88 -20.07
C GLY A 195 -4.80 8.55 -21.44
N THR A 196 -4.11 8.87 -22.56
CA THR A 196 -4.54 8.48 -23.91
C THR A 196 -4.15 7.05 -24.29
N VAL A 197 -3.22 6.45 -23.55
CA VAL A 197 -2.71 5.08 -23.74
C VAL A 197 -3.39 4.14 -22.75
N TYR A 198 -3.50 4.56 -21.50
CA TYR A 198 -4.16 3.80 -20.44
C TYR A 198 -5.00 4.76 -19.58
N GLU A 199 -6.31 4.53 -19.55
CA GLU A 199 -7.25 5.34 -18.77
C GLU A 199 -7.37 4.75 -17.36
N LEU A 200 -7.10 5.57 -16.35
CA LEU A 200 -7.31 5.20 -14.95
C LEU A 200 -8.81 5.22 -14.62
N ASP A 201 -9.24 4.24 -13.81
CA ASP A 201 -10.61 4.20 -13.31
C ASP A 201 -10.94 5.42 -12.44
N GLU A 202 -12.16 5.96 -12.57
CA GLU A 202 -12.60 7.12 -11.78
C GLU A 202 -12.55 6.85 -10.26
N ASN A 203 -12.81 5.60 -9.83
CA ASN A 203 -12.73 5.26 -8.42
C ASN A 203 -11.28 5.30 -7.94
N ALA A 204 -10.32 4.85 -8.75
CA ALA A 204 -8.90 4.92 -8.41
C ALA A 204 -8.45 6.38 -8.19
N LEU A 205 -8.90 7.29 -9.04
CA LEU A 205 -8.64 8.73 -8.89
C LEU A 205 -9.30 9.31 -7.63
N HIS A 206 -10.52 8.90 -7.31
CA HIS A 206 -11.22 9.32 -6.11
C HIS A 206 -10.54 8.80 -4.83
N GLU A 207 -10.14 7.53 -4.82
CA GLU A 207 -9.42 6.91 -3.70
C GLU A 207 -8.07 7.58 -3.49
N ARG A 208 -7.34 7.95 -4.55
CA ARG A 208 -6.13 8.79 -4.43
C ARG A 208 -6.38 10.06 -3.62
N TRP A 209 -7.42 10.82 -3.98
CA TRP A 209 -7.74 12.08 -3.31
C TRP A 209 -8.19 11.89 -1.86
N LYS A 210 -8.94 10.82 -1.58
CA LYS A 210 -9.29 10.45 -0.21
C LYS A 210 -8.03 10.16 0.61
N MET A 211 -7.11 9.34 0.08
CA MET A 211 -5.88 8.97 0.78
C MET A 211 -5.00 10.18 1.08
N TYR A 212 -4.87 11.10 0.13
CA TYR A 212 -4.17 12.37 0.34
C TYR A 212 -4.74 13.20 1.51
N GLY A 213 -6.05 13.12 1.75
CA GLY A 213 -6.72 13.79 2.87
C GLY A 213 -6.55 13.11 4.25
N ARG A 214 -6.27 11.81 4.30
CA ARG A 214 -6.24 11.00 5.54
C ARG A 214 -5.28 11.50 6.62
N PRO A 215 -4.04 11.93 6.31
CA PRO A 215 -3.13 12.47 7.34
C PRO A 215 -3.75 13.63 8.12
N ARG A 216 -4.44 14.54 7.41
CA ARG A 216 -5.11 15.69 8.01
C ARG A 216 -6.30 15.28 8.87
N GLU A 217 -7.05 14.26 8.44
CA GLU A 217 -8.15 13.69 9.22
C GLU A 217 -7.63 13.11 10.56
N ILE A 218 -6.56 12.32 10.53
CA ILE A 218 -5.93 11.76 11.73
C ILE A 218 -5.46 12.87 12.67
N MET A 219 -4.77 13.89 12.16
CA MET A 219 -4.30 15.01 12.99
C MET A 219 -5.44 15.82 13.61
N SER A 220 -6.57 15.94 12.90
CA SER A 220 -7.79 16.57 13.45
C SER A 220 -8.41 15.73 14.57
N LEU A 221 -8.47 14.41 14.40
CA LEU A 221 -8.93 13.49 15.44
C LEU A 221 -8.01 13.52 16.66
N ALA A 222 -6.69 13.53 16.45
CA ALA A 222 -5.68 13.65 17.50
C ALA A 222 -5.86 14.93 18.33
N THR A 223 -6.10 16.06 17.67
CA THR A 223 -6.36 17.35 18.35
C THR A 223 -7.60 17.27 19.22
N LYS A 224 -8.72 16.77 18.68
CA LYS A 224 -9.97 16.58 19.43
C LYS A 224 -9.81 15.62 20.61
N LEU A 225 -9.02 14.56 20.46
CA LEU A 225 -8.73 13.63 21.54
C LEU A 225 -7.90 14.30 22.63
N SER A 226 -6.86 15.05 22.25
CA SER A 226 -6.04 15.81 23.20
C SER A 226 -6.88 16.75 24.07
N GLU A 227 -7.84 17.48 23.48
CA GLU A 227 -8.77 18.33 24.23
C GLU A 227 -9.64 17.52 25.20
N LYS A 228 -10.14 16.35 24.76
CA LYS A 228 -10.90 15.44 25.64
C LYS A 228 -10.06 14.92 26.80
N LEU A 229 -8.79 14.58 26.57
CA LEU A 229 -7.90 14.04 27.62
C LEU A 229 -7.73 15.03 28.77
N VAL A 230 -7.69 16.33 28.51
CA VAL A 230 -7.65 17.37 29.56
C VAL A 230 -8.89 17.27 30.46
N VAL A 231 -10.08 17.18 29.86
CA VAL A 231 -11.35 17.06 30.60
C VAL A 231 -11.42 15.74 31.39
N TYR A 232 -11.00 14.62 30.79
CA TYR A 232 -10.94 13.33 31.48
C TYR A 232 -9.97 13.36 32.66
N ARG A 233 -8.79 13.98 32.49
CA ARG A 233 -7.80 14.14 33.55
C ARG A 233 -8.37 14.91 34.74
N GLU A 234 -9.06 16.03 34.50
CA GLU A 234 -9.73 16.78 35.58
C GLU A 234 -10.83 15.96 36.26
N LYS A 235 -11.63 15.22 35.49
CA LYS A 235 -12.69 14.36 36.03
C LYS A 235 -12.11 13.24 36.90
N PHE A 236 -11.06 12.56 36.44
CA PHE A 236 -10.40 11.51 37.20
C PHE A 236 -9.69 12.06 38.44
N LEU A 237 -9.10 13.26 38.36
CA LEU A 237 -8.51 13.93 39.51
C LEU A 237 -9.56 14.20 40.60
N LYS A 238 -10.72 14.75 40.23
CA LYS A 238 -11.84 14.97 41.17
C LYS A 238 -12.33 13.65 41.79
N LYS A 239 -12.44 12.59 40.98
CA LYS A 239 -12.82 11.25 41.46
C LYS A 239 -11.77 10.68 42.41
N GLN A 240 -10.49 10.85 42.11
CA GLN A 240 -9.37 10.43 42.94
C GLN A 240 -9.42 11.13 44.30
N MET A 241 -9.53 12.46 44.32
CA MET A 241 -9.62 13.23 45.57
C MET A 241 -10.80 12.81 46.43
N SER A 242 -12.01 12.70 45.85
CA SER A 242 -13.19 12.24 46.59
C SER A 242 -13.04 10.79 47.08
N GLY A 243 -12.37 9.94 46.30
CA GLY A 243 -12.03 8.57 46.70
C GLY A 243 -11.06 8.54 47.89
N GLN A 244 -10.04 9.38 47.88
CA GLN A 244 -9.07 9.50 48.99
C GLN A 244 -9.72 10.04 50.26
N GLU A 245 -10.62 11.02 50.17
CA GLU A 245 -11.40 11.52 51.31
C GLU A 245 -12.30 10.43 51.92
N ALA A 246 -12.93 9.60 51.07
CA ALA A 246 -13.72 8.47 51.53
C ALA A 246 -12.84 7.37 52.12
N PHE A 247 -11.67 7.12 51.52
CA PHE A 247 -10.71 6.14 51.97
C PHE A 247 -10.10 6.50 53.34
N GLU A 248 -9.82 7.78 53.63
CA GLU A 248 -9.38 8.21 54.97
C GLU A 248 -10.41 7.85 56.04
N LYS A 249 -11.71 8.00 55.76
CA LYS A 249 -12.77 7.57 56.70
C LYS A 249 -12.82 6.06 56.89
N VAL A 250 -12.48 5.28 55.85
CA VAL A 250 -12.34 3.82 55.97
C VAL A 250 -11.14 3.47 56.85
N ILE A 251 -10.01 4.19 56.72
CA ILE A 251 -8.85 4.03 57.61
C ILE A 251 -9.25 4.34 59.06
N GLU A 252 -9.93 5.46 59.32
CA GLU A 252 -10.41 5.83 60.66
C GLU A 252 -11.33 4.75 61.25
N SER A 253 -12.28 4.22 60.46
CA SER A 253 -13.15 3.12 60.90
C SER A 253 -12.37 1.84 61.21
N LEU A 254 -11.37 1.48 60.39
CA LEU A 254 -10.51 0.32 60.64
C LEU A 254 -9.65 0.52 61.91
N GLU A 255 -9.17 1.73 62.18
CA GLU A 255 -8.48 2.08 63.43
C GLU A 255 -9.39 1.87 64.64
N GLU A 256 -10.63 2.35 64.59
CA GLU A 256 -11.62 2.18 65.66
C GLU A 256 -11.97 0.70 65.89
N GLU A 257 -12.16 -0.07 64.82
CA GLU A 257 -12.43 -1.51 64.90
C GLU A 257 -11.25 -2.26 65.54
N VAL A 258 -10.01 -2.02 65.10
CA VAL A 258 -8.81 -2.63 65.71
C VAL A 258 -8.68 -2.24 67.20
N ALA A 259 -8.97 -0.99 67.55
CA ALA A 259 -8.97 -0.56 68.95
C ALA A 259 -10.05 -1.29 69.77
N ALA A 260 -11.25 -1.52 69.21
CA ALA A 260 -12.32 -2.25 69.87
C ALA A 260 -11.98 -3.73 70.12
N PHE A 261 -11.11 -4.34 69.29
CA PHE A 261 -10.62 -5.70 69.51
C PHE A 261 -9.85 -5.87 70.82
N SER A 262 -9.24 -4.81 71.36
CA SER A 262 -8.57 -4.85 72.66
C SER A 262 -9.51 -5.09 73.86
N ALA A 263 -10.84 -5.02 73.66
CA ALA A 263 -11.84 -5.27 74.69
C ALA A 263 -12.41 -6.71 74.71
N HIS A 264 -12.06 -7.55 73.72
CA HIS A 264 -12.50 -8.94 73.66
C HIS A 264 -11.57 -9.86 74.47
N ASP A 265 -11.84 -10.00 75.77
CA ASP A 265 -11.02 -10.80 76.71
C ASP A 265 -11.64 -12.16 77.10
N GLU A 266 -12.82 -12.51 76.55
CA GLU A 266 -13.57 -13.70 76.95
C GLU A 266 -13.22 -14.98 76.17
N LEU A 267 -12.75 -16.00 76.91
CA LEU A 267 -12.40 -17.34 76.39
C LEU A 267 -13.58 -18.10 75.71
N SER A 268 -14.84 -17.71 75.97
CA SER A 268 -16.02 -18.31 75.35
C SER A 268 -16.33 -17.78 73.94
N GLU A 269 -15.68 -16.70 73.51
CA GLU A 269 -15.94 -16.05 72.21
C GLU A 269 -14.84 -16.28 71.17
N VAL A 270 -13.81 -17.06 71.49
CA VAL A 270 -12.58 -17.23 70.69
C VAL A 270 -12.84 -17.59 69.23
N GLU A 271 -13.76 -18.51 68.93
CA GLU A 271 -14.07 -18.89 67.54
C GLU A 271 -14.73 -17.75 66.74
N LYS A 272 -15.60 -16.96 67.39
CA LYS A 272 -16.25 -15.79 66.76
C LYS A 272 -15.27 -14.65 66.55
N VAL A 273 -14.43 -14.39 67.56
CA VAL A 273 -13.39 -13.35 67.50
C VAL A 273 -12.35 -13.68 66.43
N SER A 274 -11.96 -14.96 66.27
CA SER A 274 -11.05 -15.39 65.20
C SER A 274 -11.61 -15.13 63.81
N ALA A 275 -12.89 -15.43 63.56
CA ALA A 275 -13.52 -15.18 62.26
C ALA A 275 -13.62 -13.67 61.94
N LEU A 276 -13.92 -12.84 62.93
CA LEU A 276 -13.92 -11.38 62.77
C LEU A 276 -12.51 -10.83 62.52
N LEU A 277 -11.49 -11.43 63.15
CA LEU A 277 -10.09 -11.04 62.96
C LEU A 277 -9.59 -11.36 61.55
N GLU A 278 -9.99 -12.52 60.98
CA GLU A 278 -9.68 -12.88 59.59
C GLU A 278 -10.33 -11.90 58.59
N ASP A 279 -11.59 -11.51 58.81
CA ASP A 279 -12.28 -10.50 57.98
C ASP A 279 -11.58 -9.13 58.06
N LEU A 280 -11.24 -8.69 59.27
CA LEU A 280 -10.54 -7.43 59.51
C LEU A 280 -9.16 -7.42 58.86
N GLN A 281 -8.41 -8.51 58.97
CA GLN A 281 -7.12 -8.67 58.30
C GLN A 281 -7.27 -8.58 56.77
N GLY A 282 -8.28 -9.25 56.19
CA GLY A 282 -8.56 -9.15 54.76
C GLY A 282 -8.89 -7.72 54.32
N ARG A 283 -9.66 -6.98 55.12
CA ARG A 283 -9.98 -5.55 54.87
C ARG A 283 -8.74 -4.66 54.97
N LEU A 284 -7.85 -4.91 55.93
CA LEU A 284 -6.58 -4.18 56.07
C LEU A 284 -5.63 -4.44 54.90
N GLU A 285 -5.51 -5.68 54.43
CA GLU A 285 -4.71 -6.02 53.26
C GLU A 285 -5.24 -5.33 52.00
N ASN A 286 -6.57 -5.29 51.83
CA ASN A 286 -7.21 -4.54 50.75
C ASN A 286 -6.93 -3.03 50.84
N ALA A 287 -7.01 -2.44 52.04
CA ALA A 287 -6.69 -1.03 52.24
C ALA A 287 -5.23 -0.71 51.89
N VAL A 288 -4.28 -1.59 52.26
CA VAL A 288 -2.87 -1.42 51.87
C VAL A 288 -2.69 -1.48 50.35
N SER A 289 -3.43 -2.35 49.65
CA SER A 289 -3.42 -2.42 48.19
C SER A 289 -4.01 -1.14 47.57
N GLU A 290 -5.14 -0.67 48.08
CA GLU A 290 -5.81 0.54 47.60
C GLU A 290 -4.96 1.80 47.80
N ALA A 291 -4.28 1.94 48.95
CA ALA A 291 -3.33 3.01 49.23
C ALA A 291 -2.19 3.06 48.19
N LYS A 292 -1.66 1.89 47.77
CA LYS A 292 -0.63 1.83 46.72
C LYS A 292 -1.16 2.33 45.38
N VAL A 293 -2.40 1.98 45.03
CA VAL A 293 -3.06 2.45 43.79
C VAL A 293 -3.31 3.95 43.82
N PHE A 294 -3.73 4.51 44.98
CA PHE A 294 -3.85 5.96 45.13
C PHE A 294 -2.52 6.66 44.89
N ASN A 295 -1.43 6.20 45.53
CA ASN A 295 -0.11 6.80 45.40
C ASN A 295 0.48 6.66 43.97
N SER A 296 0.27 5.51 43.30
CA SER A 296 0.74 5.35 41.92
C SER A 296 0.03 6.31 40.97
N ARG A 297 -1.27 6.53 41.17
CA ARG A 297 -2.07 7.49 40.38
C ARG A 297 -1.73 8.94 40.69
N GLU A 298 -1.39 9.29 41.92
CA GLU A 298 -0.91 10.64 42.27
C GLU A 298 0.33 11.04 41.45
N THR A 299 1.22 10.08 41.20
CA THR A 299 2.37 10.28 40.30
C THR A 299 1.91 10.65 38.89
N LEU A 300 0.91 9.95 38.35
CA LEU A 300 0.33 10.27 37.04
C LEU A 300 -0.35 11.64 37.00
N PHE A 301 -0.83 12.13 38.15
CA PHE A 301 -1.37 13.48 38.30
C PHE A 301 -0.31 14.57 38.54
N ASN A 302 0.98 14.21 38.67
CA ASN A 302 2.06 15.08 39.14
C ASN A 302 1.77 15.68 40.52
N ARG A 303 1.31 14.85 41.47
CA ARG A 303 1.08 15.22 42.87
C ARG A 303 2.02 14.44 43.78
N ASP A 304 2.33 15.02 44.93
CA ASP A 304 3.06 14.35 45.99
C ASP A 304 2.23 13.17 46.53
N ALA A 305 2.92 12.07 46.85
CA ALA A 305 2.27 10.88 47.37
C ALA A 305 1.67 11.15 48.76
N THR A 306 0.43 10.73 48.97
CA THR A 306 -0.23 10.83 50.27
C THR A 306 0.40 9.86 51.28
N ASP A 307 0.63 10.34 52.50
CA ASP A 307 1.23 9.54 53.57
C ASP A 307 0.17 8.65 54.26
N TYR A 308 0.14 7.39 53.88
CA TYR A 308 -0.70 6.35 54.50
C TYR A 308 0.03 5.53 55.59
N SER A 309 1.09 6.06 56.21
CA SER A 309 1.88 5.35 57.24
C SER A 309 1.07 4.85 58.43
N LYS A 310 -0.11 5.43 58.70
CA LYS A 310 -1.04 4.95 59.74
C LYS A 310 -1.46 3.49 59.51
N LEU A 311 -1.75 3.09 58.26
CA LEU A 311 -2.09 1.70 57.91
C LEU A 311 -0.98 0.72 58.30
N GLY A 312 0.29 1.10 58.11
CA GLY A 312 1.43 0.28 58.53
C GLY A 312 1.57 0.13 60.06
N LYS A 313 0.94 1.00 60.85
CA LYS A 313 0.87 0.89 62.31
C LYS A 313 -0.32 0.04 62.77
N ILE A 314 -1.44 0.09 62.05
CA ILE A 314 -2.66 -0.69 62.34
C ILE A 314 -2.44 -2.17 62.02
N CYS A 315 -1.70 -2.49 60.96
CA CYS A 315 -1.40 -3.86 60.57
C CYS A 315 -0.30 -4.55 61.41
N ARG A 316 0.26 -3.88 62.44
CA ARG A 316 1.30 -4.42 63.33
C ARG A 316 0.72 -4.81 64.66
#